data_AF-A0A1Y6D8B0-F1
#
_entry.id   AF-A0A1Y6D8B0-F1
#
_cell.length_a   1.000
_cell.length_b   1.000
_cell.length_c   1.000
_cell.angle_alpha   90.00
_cell.angle_beta   90.00
_cell.angle_gamma   90.00
#
_symmetry.space_group_name_H-M   'P 1'
#
loop_
_entity.id
_entity.type
_entity.pdbx_description
1 polymer ?
#
loop_
_entity_poly.entity_id
_entity_poly.type
_entity_poly.pdbx_seq_one_letter_code
_entity_poly.pdbx_strand_id
1 'polypeptide(L)'
;MSFVYPRTLAILRPVQPAPAGLAPYGGQAADGETMIIGGIPASIQQIRAGTGNPAKLPGDAKVPDFKILIPKRAVAKGVIKARDIVVDELGMRYQVMGPYWNSLGYNLTASLLQA
;
A
#
# COMPACT_ATOMS: atom_id res chain seq x y z
N MET A 1 -1.82 -3.25 21.87
CA MET A 1 -1.40 -2.27 20.84
C MET A 1 -0.12 -1.59 21.29
N SER A 2 0.81 -1.32 20.38
CA SER A 2 2.10 -0.68 20.69
C SER A 2 2.01 0.83 20.46
N PHE A 3 2.58 1.64 21.35
CA PHE A 3 2.63 3.11 21.20
C PHE A 3 3.23 3.57 19.86
N VAL A 4 4.20 2.81 19.34
CA VAL A 4 4.90 3.12 18.08
C VAL A 4 4.12 2.65 16.84
N TYR A 5 3.26 1.64 16.98
CA TYR A 5 2.51 1.00 15.89
C TYR A 5 1.02 0.93 16.25
N PRO A 6 0.28 2.05 16.10
CA PRO A 6 -1.10 2.14 16.54
C PRO A 6 -2.10 1.46 15.59
N ARG A 7 -1.70 1.09 14.37
CA ARG A 7 -2.60 0.55 13.33
C ARG A 7 -2.35 -0.92 13.08
N THR A 8 -3.37 -1.60 12.58
CA THR A 8 -3.30 -2.99 12.12
C THR A 8 -3.55 -3.06 10.62
N LEU A 9 -2.62 -3.66 9.86
CA LEU A 9 -2.68 -3.71 8.40
C LEU A 9 -2.73 -5.14 7.88
N ALA A 10 -3.31 -5.27 6.69
CA ALA A 10 -3.18 -6.42 5.82
C ALA A 10 -2.44 -6.05 4.54
N ILE A 11 -1.69 -6.99 3.99
CA ILE A 11 -0.98 -6.85 2.72
C ILE A 11 -1.56 -7.87 1.75
N LEU A 12 -2.05 -7.37 0.63
CA LEU A 12 -2.57 -8.14 -0.47
C LEU A 12 -1.66 -7.98 -1.69
N ARG A 13 -1.61 -9.03 -2.50
CA ARG A 13 -0.92 -9.00 -3.78
C ARG A 13 -1.97 -9.02 -4.89
N PRO A 14 -1.94 -8.05 -5.82
CA PRO A 14 -2.82 -8.11 -6.97
C PRO A 14 -2.40 -9.24 -7.89
N VAL A 15 -3.36 -10.08 -8.27
CA VAL A 15 -3.20 -11.10 -9.28
C VAL A 15 -3.42 -10.44 -10.65
N GLN A 16 -2.46 -10.61 -11.55
CA GLN A 16 -2.68 -10.31 -12.96
C GLN A 16 -3.66 -11.35 -13.51
N PRO A 17 -4.79 -10.95 -14.12
CA PRO A 17 -5.66 -11.91 -14.78
C PRO A 17 -4.85 -12.66 -15.85
N ALA A 18 -4.90 -13.99 -15.84
CA ALA A 18 -4.23 -14.81 -16.83
C ALA A 18 -4.76 -14.43 -18.23
N PRO A 19 -3.90 -14.20 -19.23
CA PRO A 19 -4.36 -13.88 -20.58
C PRO A 19 -4.88 -15.17 -21.23
N ALA A 20 -6.19 -15.40 -21.16
CA ALA A 20 -6.86 -16.43 -21.94
C ALA A 20 -8.21 -15.88 -22.45
N GLY A 21 -8.18 -15.29 -23.65
CA GLY A 21 -9.38 -14.76 -24.33
C GLY A 21 -9.77 -13.33 -23.93
N LEU A 22 -10.71 -12.75 -24.70
CA LEU A 22 -11.25 -11.38 -24.61
C LEU A 22 -11.16 -10.80 -23.19
N ALA A 23 -10.08 -10.05 -22.92
CA ALA A 23 -9.95 -9.33 -21.67
C ALA A 23 -10.93 -8.15 -21.72
N PRO A 24 -11.95 -8.08 -20.84
CA PRO A 24 -12.76 -6.88 -20.73
C PRO A 24 -11.85 -5.71 -20.34
N TYR A 25 -12.04 -4.56 -20.97
CA TYR A 25 -11.38 -3.31 -20.55
C TYR A 25 -11.92 -2.91 -19.17
N GLY A 26 -11.35 -3.48 -18.12
CA GLY A 26 -11.69 -3.21 -16.73
C GLY A 26 -10.42 -2.86 -15.97
N GLY A 27 -10.48 -1.79 -15.17
CA GLY A 27 -9.44 -1.47 -14.22
C GLY A 27 -9.21 -2.60 -13.21
N GLN A 28 -8.16 -2.49 -12.41
CA GLN A 28 -7.81 -3.49 -11.41
C GLN A 28 -8.92 -3.62 -10.35
N ALA A 29 -9.73 -4.68 -10.44
CA ALA A 29 -10.82 -4.96 -9.50
C ALA A 29 -10.28 -5.60 -8.22
N ALA A 30 -10.86 -5.24 -7.07
CA ALA A 30 -10.47 -5.77 -5.75
C ALA A 30 -10.63 -7.31 -5.61
N ASP A 31 -11.44 -7.94 -6.48
CA ASP A 31 -11.68 -9.39 -6.52
C ASP A 31 -10.46 -10.22 -6.96
N GLY A 32 -9.41 -9.58 -7.50
CA GLY A 32 -8.18 -10.25 -7.92
C GLY A 32 -7.08 -10.29 -6.86
N GLU A 33 -7.37 -10.03 -5.58
CA GLU A 33 -6.32 -9.82 -4.57
C GLU A 33 -6.11 -11.04 -3.68
N THR A 34 -4.87 -11.53 -3.61
CA THR A 34 -4.48 -12.60 -2.69
C THR A 34 -3.88 -12.01 -1.43
N MET A 35 -4.46 -12.29 -0.25
CA MET A 35 -3.87 -11.90 1.02
C MET A 35 -2.53 -12.61 1.23
N ILE A 36 -1.46 -11.84 1.39
CA ILE A 36 -0.11 -12.36 1.69
C ILE A 36 0.08 -12.49 3.18
N ILE A 37 -0.36 -11.48 3.94
CA ILE A 37 -0.21 -11.43 5.39
C ILE A 37 -1.22 -10.45 5.98
N GLY A 38 -1.77 -10.77 7.15
CA GLY A 38 -2.77 -9.96 7.84
C GLY A 38 -2.43 -9.76 9.32
N GLY A 39 -3.09 -8.80 9.95
CA GLY A 39 -2.96 -8.58 11.40
C GLY A 39 -1.61 -7.99 11.83
N ILE A 40 -0.93 -7.27 10.94
CA ILE A 40 0.42 -6.75 11.21
C ILE A 40 0.33 -5.38 11.91
N PRO A 41 1.06 -5.16 13.00
CA PRO A 41 1.16 -3.83 13.60
C PRO A 41 1.96 -2.89 12.68
N ALA A 42 1.46 -1.70 12.43
CA ALA A 42 2.15 -0.69 11.64
C ALA A 42 1.85 0.74 12.12
N SER A 43 2.62 1.68 11.58
CA SER A 43 2.42 3.12 11.75
C SER A 43 2.33 3.77 10.38
N ILE A 44 1.24 4.47 10.12
CA ILE A 44 1.00 5.20 8.87
C ILE A 44 1.19 6.69 9.14
N GLN A 45 2.04 7.34 8.35
CA GLN A 45 2.32 8.77 8.45
C GLN A 45 2.21 9.42 7.07
N GLN A 46 1.50 10.53 6.98
CA GLN A 46 1.42 11.31 5.75
C GLN A 46 2.71 12.12 5.55
N ILE A 47 3.29 12.07 4.35
CA ILE A 47 4.44 12.90 3.95
C ILE A 47 3.90 14.12 3.17
N ARG A 48 4.38 15.32 3.52
CA ARG A 48 3.88 16.60 2.97
C ARG A 48 4.18 16.84 1.48
N ALA A 49 5.14 16.12 0.90
CA ALA A 49 5.52 16.27 -0.50
C ALA A 49 4.73 15.30 -1.37
N GLY A 50 3.41 15.49 -1.45
CA GLY A 50 2.61 14.79 -2.44
C GLY A 50 3.05 15.12 -3.86
N THR A 51 2.97 14.15 -4.77
CA THR A 51 3.14 14.41 -6.20
C THR A 51 2.00 15.31 -6.70
N GLY A 52 2.31 16.22 -7.62
CA GLY A 52 1.27 17.06 -8.24
C GLY A 52 0.25 16.19 -8.95
N ASN A 53 -1.04 16.55 -8.88
CA ASN A 53 -2.07 15.80 -9.58
C ASN A 53 -1.73 15.76 -11.09
N PRO A 54 -1.67 14.57 -11.74
CA PRO A 54 -1.41 14.47 -13.17
C PRO A 54 -2.40 15.25 -14.04
N ALA A 55 -3.62 15.50 -13.56
CA ALA A 55 -4.64 16.29 -14.26
C ALA A 55 -4.28 17.78 -14.38
N LYS A 56 -3.41 18.30 -13.50
CA LYS A 56 -2.91 19.70 -13.49
C LYS A 56 -4.03 20.74 -13.55
N LEU A 57 -5.18 20.47 -12.94
CA LEU A 57 -6.30 21.40 -12.95
C LEU A 57 -6.06 22.56 -11.96
N PRO A 58 -6.53 23.78 -12.26
CA PRO A 58 -6.49 24.87 -11.29
C PRO A 58 -7.25 24.49 -10.02
N GLY A 59 -6.58 24.54 -8.86
CA GLY A 59 -7.17 24.17 -7.56
C GLY A 59 -6.99 22.70 -7.16
N ASP A 60 -6.27 21.89 -7.94
CA ASP A 60 -6.05 20.48 -7.61
C ASP A 60 -5.27 20.31 -6.30
N ALA A 61 -5.78 19.43 -5.44
CA ALA A 61 -5.05 18.99 -4.26
C ALA A 61 -3.89 18.09 -4.69
N LYS A 62 -2.73 18.23 -4.03
CA LYS A 62 -1.63 17.28 -4.20
C LYS A 62 -2.05 15.92 -3.67
N VAL A 63 -1.68 14.85 -4.38
CA VAL A 63 -1.91 13.49 -3.89
C VAL A 63 -0.86 13.19 -2.84
N PRO A 64 -1.22 13.00 -1.56
CA PRO A 64 -0.23 12.79 -0.52
C PRO A 64 0.40 11.40 -0.62
N ASP A 65 1.71 11.35 -0.41
CA ASP A 65 2.43 10.10 -0.21
C ASP A 65 2.40 9.72 1.28
N PHE A 66 2.42 8.43 1.55
CA PHE A 66 2.37 7.87 2.89
C PHE A 66 3.62 7.05 3.17
N LYS A 67 4.12 7.20 4.39
CA LYS A 67 5.16 6.36 4.97
C LYS A 67 4.52 5.33 5.87
N ILE A 68 4.77 4.06 5.61
CA ILE A 68 4.24 2.96 6.41
C ILE A 68 5.41 2.22 7.06
N LEU A 69 5.48 2.28 8.38
CA LEU A 69 6.51 1.62 9.17
C LEU A 69 5.97 0.32 9.76
N ILE A 70 6.63 -0.79 9.46
CA ILE A 70 6.29 -2.13 9.96
C ILE A 70 7.50 -2.69 10.69
N PRO A 71 7.36 -3.19 11.92
CA PRO A 71 8.47 -3.72 12.68
C PRO A 71 9.02 -5.01 12.05
N LYS A 72 10.35 -5.16 12.07
CA LYS A 72 11.08 -6.34 11.59
C LYS A 72 10.57 -7.67 12.16
N ARG A 73 10.04 -7.65 13.40
CA ARG A 73 9.49 -8.84 14.06
C ARG A 73 8.19 -9.33 13.41
N ALA A 74 7.43 -8.44 12.77
CA ALA A 74 6.13 -8.80 12.22
C ALA A 74 6.21 -9.35 10.79
N VAL A 75 7.20 -8.92 10.00
CA VAL A 75 7.33 -9.32 8.60
C VAL A 75 8.79 -9.58 8.24
N ALA A 76 9.06 -10.73 7.63
CA ALA A 76 10.38 -11.10 7.14
C ALA A 76 10.76 -10.31 5.87
N LYS A 77 12.07 -10.11 5.65
CA LYS A 77 12.60 -9.48 4.44
C LYS A 77 12.20 -10.28 3.20
N GLY A 78 11.71 -9.59 2.18
CA GLY A 78 11.33 -10.14 0.87
C GLY A 78 9.85 -10.51 0.73
N VAL A 79 9.06 -10.43 1.81
CA VAL A 79 7.61 -10.72 1.77
C VAL A 79 6.85 -9.64 1.01
N ILE A 80 7.12 -8.36 1.34
CA ILE A 80 6.48 -7.19 0.74
C ILE A 80 7.24 -6.80 -0.53
N LYS A 81 6.50 -6.63 -1.62
CA LYS A 81 7.00 -6.22 -2.94
C LYS A 81 6.38 -4.90 -3.37
N ALA A 82 7.00 -4.26 -4.36
CA ALA A 82 6.38 -3.12 -5.03
C ALA A 82 5.08 -3.57 -5.71
N ARG A 83 4.09 -2.67 -5.76
CA ARG A 83 2.71 -2.92 -6.23
C ARG A 83 1.84 -3.80 -5.34
N ASP A 84 2.35 -4.29 -4.22
CA ASP A 84 1.48 -4.87 -3.20
C ASP A 84 0.54 -3.79 -2.65
N ILE A 85 -0.63 -4.21 -2.18
CA ILE A 85 -1.69 -3.35 -1.67
C ILE A 85 -1.73 -3.51 -0.16
N VAL A 86 -1.70 -2.38 0.53
CA VAL A 86 -1.81 -2.31 1.99
C VAL A 86 -3.20 -1.83 2.32
N VAL A 87 -3.89 -2.58 3.19
CA VAL A 87 -5.24 -2.27 3.66
C VAL A 87 -5.18 -2.04 5.15
N ASP A 88 -5.64 -0.86 5.56
CA ASP A 88 -5.75 -0.49 6.98
C ASP A 88 -7.05 -1.01 7.59
N GLU A 89 -7.09 -1.09 8.92
CA GLU A 89 -8.27 -1.47 9.71
C GLU A 89 -9.48 -0.54 9.45
N LEU A 90 -9.22 0.68 9.00
CA LEU A 90 -10.23 1.67 8.59
C LEU A 90 -10.76 1.45 7.16
N GLY A 91 -10.28 0.44 6.45
CA GLY A 91 -10.65 0.16 5.07
C GLY A 91 -9.92 1.02 4.03
N MET A 92 -8.97 1.87 4.46
CA MET A 92 -8.15 2.67 3.56
C MET A 92 -7.15 1.79 2.81
N ARG A 93 -7.00 2.04 1.50
CA ARG A 93 -6.19 1.23 0.60
C ARG A 93 -5.01 2.03 0.07
N TYR A 94 -3.82 1.46 0.16
CA TYR A 94 -2.58 2.09 -0.26
C TYR A 94 -1.83 1.16 -1.20
N GLN A 95 -1.21 1.71 -2.24
CA GLN A 95 -0.33 0.94 -3.12
C GLN A 95 1.13 1.16 -2.74
N VAL A 96 1.88 0.08 -2.53
CA VAL A 96 3.30 0.14 -2.21
C VAL A 96 4.09 0.57 -3.45
N MET A 97 4.69 1.75 -3.39
CA MET A 97 5.60 2.25 -4.43
C MET A 97 7.03 1.74 -4.21
N GLY A 98 7.50 1.76 -2.97
CA GLY A 98 8.87 1.40 -2.62
C GLY A 98 8.95 0.61 -1.32
N PRO A 99 9.25 -0.71 -1.35
CA PRO A 99 9.38 -1.53 -0.15
C PRO A 99 10.80 -1.45 0.43
N TYR A 100 11.16 -0.33 1.05
CA TYR A 100 12.49 -0.18 1.66
C TYR A 100 12.61 -0.97 2.97
N TRP A 101 13.72 -1.68 3.12
CA TRP A 101 14.02 -2.51 4.30
C TRP A 101 15.25 -1.98 5.04
N ASN A 102 15.14 -1.81 6.35
CA ASN A 102 16.23 -1.39 7.23
C ASN A 102 16.31 -2.24 8.51
N SER A 103 17.19 -1.87 9.44
CA SER A 103 17.38 -2.60 10.70
C SER A 103 16.13 -2.65 11.60
N LEU A 104 15.21 -1.68 11.46
CA LEU A 104 13.96 -1.60 12.23
C LEU A 104 12.80 -2.35 11.57
N GLY A 105 12.91 -2.69 10.28
CA GLY A 105 11.92 -3.44 9.52
C GLY A 105 11.64 -2.80 8.16
N TYR A 106 10.37 -2.81 7.77
CA TYR A 106 9.95 -2.16 6.54
C TYR A 106 9.59 -0.71 6.77
N ASN A 107 10.03 0.12 5.85
CA ASN A 107 9.70 1.53 5.76
C ASN A 107 9.22 1.79 4.34
N LEU A 108 7.93 1.59 4.13
CA LEU A 108 7.31 1.62 2.82
C LEU A 108 6.96 3.06 2.43
N THR A 109 7.20 3.40 1.18
CA THR A 109 6.53 4.54 0.54
C THR A 109 5.31 4.02 -0.20
N ALA A 110 4.15 4.56 0.09
CA ALA A 110 2.89 4.15 -0.52
C ALA A 110 2.06 5.36 -0.95
N SER A 111 1.32 5.24 -2.05
CA SER A 111 0.34 6.22 -2.47
C SER A 111 -1.06 5.75 -2.10
N LEU A 112 -2.00 6.68 -1.91
CA LEU A 112 -3.40 6.31 -1.72
C LEU A 112 -3.94 5.72 -3.03
N LEU A 113 -4.49 4.51 -2.95
CA LEU A 113 -5.21 3.91 -4.05
C LEU A 113 -6.66 4.36 -3.94
N GLN A 114 -7.05 5.35 -4.74
CA GLN A 114 -8.45 5.77 -4.85
C GLN A 114 -9.25 4.65 -5.52
N ALA A 115 -10.40 4.32 -4.93
CA ALA A 115 -11.37 3.37 -5.48
C ALA A 115 -12.11 3.99 -6.67
#